data_AF-A0A671FVI5-F1
#
_entry.id   AF-A0A671FVI5-F1
#
_cell.length_a   1.000
_cell.length_b   1.000
_cell.length_c   1.000
_cell.angle_alpha   90.00
_cell.angle_beta   90.00
_cell.angle_gamma   90.00
#
_symmetry.space_group_name_H-M   'P 1'
#
loop_
_entity.id
_entity.type
_entity.pdbx_description
1 polymer ?
#
loop_
_entity_poly.entity_id
_entity_poly.type
_entity_poly.pdbx_seq_one_letter_code
_entity_poly.pdbx_strand_id
1 'polypeptide(L)'
;FIDPVTIGCGHSFCMPCLCISWEEAPHPPRCPVCRETSHQMNFKTNIVLKTRTFLARRARLLHLPGSAVQMCQVHMQTKKFFCEVIKDLLCVLCSKSKEHVAHRHCSIDWVAEEYRQRLLEQMRCVWKKTKENQRNLNRETSKMETWEVSKRFCFLHESVQLHMPQPVHPQLSSWPITGLIDRLSRFLVHISLDHERVTDDIPLFKGLRSWLFSSDPPDMATITRRCFLAWGDQPFLSGQHYWEVDVASCSNWVIGFCNDSWAGRDDMTLKAGGMFLLLCVKGDDRCILFTSSSPLLPHYVERPVGHVGVFLDYECGVVSFVNVADSSLICSFLSCSFSSPLRPFLYSEYP
;
A
#
# COMPACT_ATOMS: atom_id res chain seq x y z
N PHE A 1 -23.30 27.99 16.66
CA PHE A 1 -22.84 27.72 15.28
C PHE A 1 -21.37 28.06 15.10
N ILE A 2 -20.52 27.04 15.01
CA ILE A 2 -19.09 27.11 14.71
C ILE A 2 -18.92 26.60 13.29
N ASP A 3 -18.36 27.41 12.39
CA ASP A 3 -18.22 27.09 10.95
C ASP A 3 -19.52 26.51 10.35
N PRO A 4 -20.57 27.33 10.19
CA PRO A 4 -21.87 26.86 9.71
C PRO A 4 -21.75 26.29 8.30
N VAL A 5 -22.23 25.07 8.10
CA VAL A 5 -22.33 24.44 6.77
C VAL A 5 -23.77 24.10 6.48
N THR A 6 -24.17 24.26 5.22
CA THR A 6 -25.49 23.88 4.74
C THR A 6 -25.33 22.65 3.86
N ILE A 7 -26.07 21.59 4.19
CA ILE A 7 -26.04 20.33 3.43
C ILE A 7 -27.12 20.32 2.35
N GLY A 8 -27.11 19.33 1.46
CA GLY A 8 -27.97 19.29 0.26
C GLY A 8 -29.47 19.48 0.52
N CYS A 9 -29.97 19.02 1.67
CA CYS A 9 -31.38 19.19 2.08
C CYS A 9 -31.70 20.58 2.67
N GLY A 10 -30.78 21.55 2.60
CA GLY A 10 -30.96 22.92 3.09
C GLY A 10 -30.78 23.11 4.60
N HIS A 11 -30.66 22.03 5.38
CA HIS A 11 -30.38 22.14 6.81
C HIS A 11 -28.94 22.60 7.06
N SER A 12 -28.77 23.44 8.07
CA SER A 12 -27.47 24.00 8.43
C SER A 12 -27.02 23.52 9.80
N PHE A 13 -25.75 23.17 9.91
CA PHE A 13 -25.15 22.64 11.14
C PHE A 13 -23.80 23.31 11.43
N CYS A 14 -23.32 23.22 12.66
CA CYS A 14 -21.89 23.44 12.93
C CYS A 14 -21.11 22.31 12.26
N MET A 15 -20.07 22.63 11.49
CA MET A 15 -19.23 21.61 10.84
C MET A 15 -18.72 20.56 11.85
N PRO A 16 -18.19 20.92 13.04
CA PRO A 16 -17.76 19.90 14.01
C PRO A 16 -18.90 18.99 14.50
N CYS A 17 -20.08 19.55 14.76
CA CYS A 17 -21.23 18.80 15.26
C CYS A 17 -21.77 17.84 14.19
N LEU A 18 -21.80 18.32 12.94
CA LEU A 18 -22.19 17.50 11.80
C LEU A 18 -21.22 16.35 11.59
N CYS A 19 -19.91 16.60 11.70
CA CYS A 19 -18.93 15.53 11.60
C CYS A 19 -19.07 14.48 12.69
N ILE A 20 -19.19 14.88 13.96
CA ILE A 20 -19.40 13.94 15.08
C ILE A 20 -20.67 13.11 14.84
N SER A 21 -21.75 13.75 14.37
CA SER A 21 -22.98 13.02 14.06
C SER A 21 -22.86 12.01 12.92
N TRP A 22 -21.79 12.11 12.12
CA TRP A 22 -21.54 11.23 10.97
C TRP A 22 -20.36 10.29 11.17
N GLU A 23 -19.62 10.39 12.27
CA GLU A 23 -18.44 9.56 12.55
C GLU A 23 -18.81 8.07 12.69
N GLU A 24 -19.95 7.79 13.34
CA GLU A 24 -20.46 6.42 13.54
C GLU A 24 -21.70 6.10 12.67
N ALA A 25 -22.06 6.99 11.74
CA ALA A 25 -23.27 6.82 10.95
C ALA A 25 -23.09 5.82 9.80
N PRO A 26 -24.15 5.05 9.45
CA PRO A 26 -24.15 4.23 8.24
C PRO A 26 -23.84 5.07 7.00
N HIS A 27 -22.99 4.54 6.11
CA HIS A 27 -22.69 5.18 4.84
C HIS A 27 -23.77 4.81 3.79
N PRO A 28 -24.29 5.78 3.00
CA PRO A 28 -24.01 7.23 3.03
C PRO A 28 -24.66 7.97 4.22
N PRO A 29 -24.02 9.03 4.74
CA PRO A 29 -24.49 9.76 5.92
C PRO A 29 -25.85 10.42 5.68
N ARG A 30 -26.66 10.53 6.73
CA ARG A 30 -28.01 11.11 6.68
C ARG A 30 -28.07 12.44 7.43
N CYS A 31 -28.93 13.35 6.99
CA CYS A 31 -29.21 14.59 7.71
C CYS A 31 -29.72 14.28 9.13
N PRO A 32 -29.13 14.84 10.20
CA PRO A 32 -29.59 14.62 11.57
C PRO A 32 -31.04 15.08 11.83
N VAL A 33 -31.58 15.96 10.99
CA VAL A 33 -32.93 16.52 11.13
C VAL A 33 -33.94 15.77 10.26
N CYS A 34 -33.80 15.83 8.93
CA CYS A 34 -34.78 15.25 8.01
C CYS A 34 -34.45 13.82 7.55
N ARG A 35 -33.29 13.27 7.96
CA ARG A 35 -32.81 11.93 7.57
C ARG A 35 -32.56 11.70 6.08
N GLU A 36 -32.66 12.75 5.27
CA GLU A 36 -32.33 12.70 3.85
C GLU A 36 -30.85 12.36 3.64
N THR A 37 -30.58 11.48 2.68
CA THR A 37 -29.24 10.99 2.36
C THR A 37 -28.37 12.11 1.80
N SER A 38 -27.14 12.24 2.31
CA SER A 38 -26.18 13.23 1.84
C SER A 38 -25.08 12.57 1.00
N HIS A 39 -25.07 12.87 -0.30
CA HIS A 39 -24.10 12.30 -1.24
C HIS A 39 -22.81 13.12 -1.38
N GLN A 40 -22.82 14.40 -1.00
CA GLN A 40 -21.65 15.26 -0.99
C GLN A 40 -21.19 15.48 0.45
N MET A 41 -19.88 15.42 0.69
CA MET A 41 -19.29 15.68 2.02
C MET A 41 -18.32 16.87 2.00
N ASN A 42 -18.25 17.62 0.89
CA ASN A 42 -17.38 18.78 0.74
C ASN A 42 -18.23 20.06 0.82
N PHE A 43 -18.70 20.38 2.02
CA PHE A 43 -19.57 21.52 2.22
C PHE A 43 -18.75 22.81 2.31
N LYS A 44 -19.28 23.85 1.66
CA LYS A 44 -18.77 25.21 1.80
C LYS A 44 -19.42 25.86 3.02
N THR A 45 -18.65 26.66 3.75
CA THR A 45 -19.17 27.47 4.85
C THR A 45 -20.27 28.40 4.35
N ASN A 46 -21.41 28.41 5.03
CA ASN A 46 -22.48 29.37 4.80
C ASN A 46 -22.05 30.74 5.38
N ILE A 47 -21.55 31.60 4.49
CA ILE A 47 -20.99 32.91 4.85
C ILE A 47 -22.04 33.78 5.56
N VAL A 48 -23.30 33.74 5.12
CA VAL A 48 -24.39 34.54 5.72
C VAL A 48 -24.63 34.13 7.17
N LEU A 49 -24.73 32.83 7.45
CA LEU A 49 -24.85 32.31 8.82
C LEU A 49 -23.58 32.59 9.64
N LYS A 50 -22.40 32.51 9.04
CA LYS A 50 -21.14 32.85 9.71
C LYS A 50 -21.15 34.31 10.17
N THR A 51 -21.51 35.24 9.30
CA THR A 51 -21.61 36.67 9.62
C THR A 51 -22.67 36.94 10.68
N ARG A 52 -23.87 36.36 10.57
CA ARG A 52 -24.93 36.52 11.56
C ARG A 52 -24.52 36.00 12.95
N THR A 53 -23.85 34.86 13.00
CA THR A 53 -23.39 34.27 14.27
C THR A 53 -22.25 35.07 14.90
N PHE A 54 -21.37 35.67 14.09
CA PHE A 54 -20.37 36.63 14.56
C PHE A 54 -21.04 37.86 15.19
N LEU A 55 -22.00 38.48 14.49
CA LEU A 55 -22.72 39.66 15.00
C LEU A 55 -23.50 39.34 16.28
N ALA A 56 -24.17 38.19 16.34
CA ALA A 56 -24.91 37.76 17.54
C ALA A 56 -23.98 37.52 18.75
N ARG A 57 -22.78 36.97 18.53
CA ARG A 57 -21.77 36.82 19.60
C ARG A 57 -21.26 38.17 20.08
N ARG A 58 -20.97 39.08 19.15
CA ARG A 58 -20.53 40.44 19.48
C ARG A 58 -21.59 41.20 20.27
N ALA A 59 -22.87 41.05 19.90
CA ALA A 59 -23.98 41.62 20.65
C ALA A 59 -24.09 41.01 22.06
N ARG A 60 -23.91 39.70 22.23
CA ARG A 60 -23.88 39.06 23.55
C ARG A 60 -22.76 39.59 24.44
N LEU A 61 -21.58 39.86 23.90
CA LEU A 61 -20.46 40.45 24.64
C LEU A 61 -20.78 41.82 25.25
N LEU A 62 -21.64 42.60 24.59
CA LEU A 62 -22.11 43.90 25.08
C LEU A 62 -23.11 43.77 26.25
N HIS A 63 -23.66 42.58 26.49
CA HIS A 63 -24.68 42.30 27.51
C HIS A 63 -24.19 41.35 28.63
N LEU A 64 -22.88 41.13 28.80
CA LEU A 64 -22.39 40.32 29.93
C LEU A 64 -22.66 41.02 31.28
N PRO A 65 -23.05 40.27 32.32
CA PRO A 65 -23.10 40.78 33.69
C PRO A 65 -21.74 41.37 34.10
N GLY A 66 -21.75 42.45 34.89
CA GLY A 66 -20.55 43.21 35.27
C GLY A 66 -19.43 42.40 35.93
N SER A 67 -19.69 41.19 36.44
CA SER A 67 -18.71 40.28 37.02
C SER A 67 -17.76 39.61 36.02
N ALA A 68 -18.08 39.63 34.72
CA ALA A 68 -17.25 39.01 33.67
C ALA A 68 -16.44 40.03 32.85
N VAL A 69 -16.66 41.33 33.08
CA VAL A 69 -15.96 42.40 32.37
C VAL A 69 -14.64 42.68 33.09
N GLN A 70 -13.51 42.38 32.45
CA GLN A 70 -12.20 42.63 33.06
C GLN A 70 -11.95 44.13 33.20
N MET A 71 -11.86 44.60 34.45
CA MET A 71 -11.60 46.00 34.78
C MET A 71 -10.10 46.23 34.95
N CYS A 72 -9.61 47.37 34.46
CA CYS A 72 -8.30 47.87 34.82
C CYS A 72 -8.35 48.43 36.24
N GLN A 73 -7.54 47.87 37.14
CA GLN A 73 -7.50 48.29 38.55
C GLN A 73 -7.00 49.73 38.74
N VAL A 74 -6.20 50.24 37.79
CA VAL A 74 -5.62 51.60 37.86
C VAL A 74 -6.60 52.65 37.33
N HIS A 75 -7.24 52.38 36.20
CA HIS A 75 -8.05 53.37 35.48
C HIS A 75 -9.55 53.19 35.67
N MET A 76 -9.98 52.14 36.39
CA MET A 76 -11.39 51.77 36.58
C MET A 76 -12.17 51.71 35.26
N GLN A 77 -11.49 51.28 34.19
CA GLN A 77 -12.07 51.14 32.85
C GLN A 77 -12.01 49.70 32.38
N THR A 78 -12.99 49.32 31.57
CA THR A 78 -13.04 48.00 30.93
C THR A 78 -11.83 47.80 30.02
N LYS A 79 -11.14 46.68 30.17
CA LYS A 79 -10.08 46.26 29.25
C LYS A 79 -10.73 45.78 27.94
N LYS A 80 -10.45 46.48 26.83
CA LYS A 80 -11.06 46.23 25.50
C LYS A 80 -10.02 45.96 24.41
N PHE A 81 -8.74 46.12 24.72
CA PHE A 81 -7.63 45.94 23.80
C PHE A 81 -6.75 44.79 24.24
N PHE A 82 -6.17 44.08 23.30
CA PHE A 82 -5.17 43.05 23.53
C PHE A 82 -3.83 43.53 22.99
N CYS A 83 -2.77 43.36 23.78
CA CYS A 83 -1.41 43.69 23.39
C CYS A 83 -0.69 42.45 22.87
N GLU A 84 -0.25 42.50 21.61
CA GLU A 84 0.38 41.34 20.96
C GLU A 84 1.74 40.98 21.55
N VAL A 85 2.43 41.95 22.16
CA VAL A 85 3.78 41.77 22.73
C VAL A 85 3.71 41.08 24.09
N ILE A 86 2.96 41.65 25.04
CA ILE A 86 2.89 41.16 26.42
C ILE A 86 1.78 40.12 26.66
N LYS A 87 0.94 39.86 25.65
CA LYS A 87 -0.16 38.88 25.68
C LYS A 87 -1.19 39.12 26.79
N ASP A 88 -1.47 40.39 27.10
CA ASP A 88 -2.45 40.79 28.13
C ASP A 88 -3.47 41.83 27.61
N LEU A 89 -4.54 41.99 28.37
CA LEU A 89 -5.66 42.89 28.11
C LEU A 89 -5.44 44.28 28.73
N LEU A 90 -5.67 45.32 27.93
CA LEU A 90 -5.48 46.73 28.25
C LEU A 90 -6.79 47.51 28.17
N CYS A 91 -6.93 48.49 29.07
CA CYS A 91 -7.91 49.57 28.89
C CYS A 91 -7.38 50.64 27.91
N VAL A 92 -8.22 51.58 27.50
CA VAL A 92 -7.83 52.62 26.50
C VAL A 92 -6.73 53.56 27.00
N LEU A 93 -6.61 53.74 28.33
CA LEU A 93 -5.56 54.58 28.91
C LEU A 93 -4.23 53.82 28.98
N CYS A 94 -4.24 52.55 29.40
CA CYS A 94 -3.04 51.69 29.37
C CYS A 94 -2.51 51.50 27.94
N SER A 95 -3.38 51.39 26.93
CA SER A 95 -2.92 51.23 25.53
C SER A 95 -2.24 52.49 24.97
N LYS A 96 -2.42 53.64 25.62
CA LYS A 96 -1.78 54.92 25.27
C LYS A 96 -0.62 55.28 26.22
N SER A 97 -0.31 54.43 27.20
CA SER A 97 0.79 54.69 28.12
C SER A 97 2.13 54.59 27.40
N LYS A 98 3.17 55.23 27.93
CA LYS A 98 4.54 55.14 27.38
C LYS A 98 5.03 53.70 27.28
N GLU A 99 4.57 52.81 28.16
CA GLU A 99 4.95 51.40 28.20
C GLU A 99 4.37 50.58 27.02
N HIS A 100 3.25 51.03 26.44
CA HIS A 100 2.53 50.28 25.42
C HIS A 100 2.33 51.02 24.11
N VAL A 101 2.63 52.32 24.05
CA VAL A 101 2.41 53.15 22.85
C VAL A 101 3.11 52.61 21.60
N ALA A 102 4.25 51.94 21.76
CA ALA A 102 5.01 51.33 20.67
C ALA A 102 4.51 49.92 20.29
N HIS A 103 3.61 49.33 21.06
CA HIS A 103 3.10 47.98 20.82
C HIS A 103 1.87 48.00 19.90
N ARG A 104 1.71 46.92 19.13
CA ARG A 104 0.50 46.68 18.36
C ARG A 104 -0.63 46.25 19.29
N HIS A 105 -1.76 46.96 19.18
CA HIS A 105 -2.98 46.69 19.92
C HIS A 105 -4.12 46.35 18.97
N CYS A 106 -4.89 45.33 19.32
CA CYS A 106 -6.09 44.95 18.59
C CYS A 106 -7.29 44.87 19.55
N SER A 107 -8.51 44.97 19.03
CA SER A 107 -9.68 44.72 19.87
C SER A 107 -9.74 43.24 20.25
N ILE A 108 -10.28 42.96 21.44
CA ILE A 108 -10.49 41.59 21.92
C ILE A 108 -11.32 40.78 20.91
N ASP A 109 -12.36 41.40 20.34
CA ASP A 109 -13.22 40.79 19.33
C ASP A 109 -12.43 40.34 18.09
N TRP A 110 -11.50 41.16 17.61
CA TRP A 110 -10.71 40.86 16.43
C TRP A 110 -9.73 39.72 16.70
N VAL A 111 -9.00 39.78 17.82
CA VAL A 111 -8.03 38.74 18.20
C VAL A 111 -8.73 37.40 18.45
N ALA A 112 -9.85 37.42 19.18
CA ALA A 112 -10.64 36.22 19.44
C ALA A 112 -11.13 35.57 18.13
N GLU A 113 -11.55 36.38 17.15
CA GLU A 113 -11.97 35.85 15.85
C GLU A 113 -10.80 35.34 15.01
N GLU A 114 -9.64 36.00 15.04
CA GLU A 114 -8.42 35.53 14.34
C GLU A 114 -7.95 34.17 14.88
N TYR A 115 -7.81 34.02 16.21
CA TYR A 115 -7.47 32.75 16.84
C TYR A 115 -8.50 31.67 16.50
N ARG A 116 -9.78 32.02 16.48
CA ARG A 116 -10.86 31.13 16.10
C ARG A 116 -10.76 30.69 14.64
N GLN A 117 -10.44 31.58 13.70
CA GLN A 117 -10.21 31.22 12.30
C GLN A 117 -9.01 30.27 12.14
N ARG A 118 -7.91 30.52 12.87
CA ARG A 118 -6.74 29.63 12.86
C ARG A 118 -7.08 28.23 13.38
N LEU A 119 -7.82 28.13 14.49
CA LEU A 119 -8.28 26.84 15.02
C LEU A 119 -9.19 26.12 14.01
N LEU A 120 -10.11 26.84 13.37
CA LEU A 120 -10.98 26.26 12.34
C LEU A 120 -10.19 25.74 11.13
N GLU A 121 -9.14 26.44 10.70
CA GLU A 121 -8.29 25.99 9.60
C GLU A 121 -7.49 24.73 9.95
N GLN A 122 -6.89 24.71 11.15
CA GLN A 122 -6.20 23.52 11.66
C GLN A 122 -7.15 22.33 11.76
N MET A 123 -8.36 22.54 12.30
CA MET A 123 -9.40 21.51 12.35
C MET A 123 -9.71 21.00 10.93
N ARG A 124 -9.97 21.87 9.95
CA ARG A 124 -10.24 21.46 8.56
C ARG A 124 -9.12 20.57 7.99
N CYS A 125 -7.86 20.91 8.24
CA CYS A 125 -6.72 20.12 7.79
C CYS A 125 -6.73 18.71 8.42
N VAL A 126 -6.93 18.61 9.72
CA VAL A 126 -7.02 17.32 10.43
C VAL A 126 -8.19 16.49 9.89
N TRP A 127 -9.38 17.09 9.74
CA TRP A 127 -10.55 16.42 9.19
C TRP A 127 -10.32 15.85 7.79
N LYS A 128 -9.65 16.61 6.91
CA LYS A 128 -9.31 16.13 5.56
C LYS A 128 -8.41 14.89 5.62
N LYS A 129 -7.42 14.87 6.52
CA LYS A 129 -6.53 13.73 6.72
C LYS A 129 -7.27 12.52 7.29
N THR A 130 -8.14 12.70 8.29
CA THR A 130 -8.95 11.60 8.86
C THR A 130 -9.83 10.94 7.81
N LYS A 131 -10.51 11.74 6.98
CA LYS A 131 -11.36 11.22 5.90
C LYS A 131 -10.57 10.45 4.84
N GLU A 132 -9.39 10.93 4.48
CA GLU A 132 -8.52 10.24 3.52
C GLU A 132 -7.99 8.93 4.10
N ASN A 133 -7.56 8.92 5.35
CA ASN A 133 -7.17 7.71 6.06
C ASN A 133 -8.32 6.69 6.13
N GLN A 134 -9.56 7.13 6.39
CA GLN A 134 -10.72 6.24 6.39
C GLN A 134 -10.97 5.61 5.01
N ARG A 135 -10.81 6.37 3.92
CA ARG A 135 -10.92 5.82 2.55
C ARG A 135 -9.83 4.80 2.27
N ASN A 136 -8.59 5.09 2.68
CA ASN A 136 -7.48 4.17 2.54
C ASN A 136 -7.74 2.89 3.34
N LEU A 137 -8.19 3.03 4.59
CA LEU A 137 -8.56 1.89 5.43
C LEU A 137 -9.66 1.06 4.76
N ASN A 138 -10.76 1.68 4.31
CA ASN A 138 -11.82 0.97 3.61
C ASN A 138 -11.32 0.27 2.35
N ARG A 139 -10.41 0.89 1.58
CA ARG A 139 -9.81 0.29 0.38
C ARG A 139 -8.96 -0.93 0.73
N GLU A 140 -8.17 -0.86 1.80
CA GLU A 140 -7.39 -2.00 2.30
C GLU A 140 -8.29 -3.10 2.86
N THR A 141 -9.36 -2.75 3.59
CA THR A 141 -10.35 -3.73 4.07
C THR A 141 -11.05 -4.42 2.90
N SER A 142 -11.48 -3.71 1.86
CA SER A 142 -12.08 -4.33 0.68
C SER A 142 -11.09 -5.20 -0.11
N LYS A 143 -9.80 -4.83 -0.15
CA LYS A 143 -8.73 -5.70 -0.69
C LYS A 143 -8.58 -6.97 0.14
N MET A 144 -8.68 -6.87 1.47
CA MET A 144 -8.60 -7.99 2.38
C MET A 144 -9.82 -8.91 2.28
N GLU A 145 -11.03 -8.36 2.12
CA GLU A 145 -12.26 -9.14 1.89
C GLU A 145 -12.26 -9.83 0.53
N THR A 146 -11.78 -9.14 -0.53
CA THR A 146 -11.58 -9.78 -1.84
C THR A 146 -10.50 -10.87 -1.78
N TRP A 147 -9.45 -10.67 -0.98
CA TRP A 147 -8.47 -11.72 -0.69
C TRP A 147 -9.09 -12.90 0.07
N GLU A 148 -9.97 -12.69 1.04
CA GLU A 148 -10.69 -13.76 1.73
C GLU A 148 -11.67 -14.52 0.83
N VAL A 149 -12.37 -13.82 -0.07
CA VAL A 149 -13.22 -14.44 -1.10
C VAL A 149 -12.37 -15.22 -2.09
N SER A 150 -11.21 -14.69 -2.50
CA SER A 150 -10.26 -15.41 -3.36
C SER A 150 -9.67 -16.63 -2.65
N LYS A 151 -9.38 -16.53 -1.36
CA LYS A 151 -8.94 -17.64 -0.51
C LYS A 151 -10.03 -18.70 -0.38
N ARG A 152 -11.30 -18.30 -0.21
CA ARG A 152 -12.46 -19.21 -0.26
C ARG A 152 -12.65 -19.84 -1.63
N PHE A 153 -12.36 -19.13 -2.73
CA PHE A 153 -12.37 -19.70 -4.08
C PHE A 153 -11.25 -20.74 -4.26
N CYS A 154 -10.06 -20.50 -3.67
CA CYS A 154 -8.99 -21.51 -3.61
C CYS A 154 -9.42 -22.75 -2.79
N PHE A 155 -10.10 -22.58 -1.65
CA PHE A 155 -10.63 -23.69 -0.86
C PHE A 155 -11.82 -24.42 -1.53
N LEU A 156 -12.69 -23.70 -2.25
CA LEU A 156 -13.76 -24.29 -3.05
C LEU A 156 -13.21 -25.05 -4.26
N HIS A 157 -12.10 -24.58 -4.83
CA HIS A 157 -11.37 -25.30 -5.87
C HIS A 157 -10.75 -26.60 -5.34
N GLU A 158 -10.17 -26.62 -4.13
CA GLU A 158 -9.68 -27.84 -3.47
C GLU A 158 -10.81 -28.87 -3.23
N SER A 159 -12.01 -28.42 -2.85
CA SER A 159 -13.16 -29.30 -2.62
C SER A 159 -13.85 -29.78 -3.91
N VAL A 160 -13.83 -28.98 -4.98
CA VAL A 160 -14.27 -29.38 -6.33
C VAL A 160 -13.24 -30.32 -6.98
N GLN A 161 -11.94 -30.20 -6.65
CA GLN A 161 -10.87 -31.06 -7.17
C GLN A 161 -10.88 -32.48 -6.62
N LEU A 162 -11.44 -32.72 -5.42
CA LEU A 162 -11.66 -34.08 -4.91
C LEU A 162 -12.62 -34.91 -5.80
N HIS A 163 -13.35 -34.27 -6.70
CA HIS A 163 -14.27 -34.91 -7.66
C HIS A 163 -13.86 -34.73 -9.13
N MET A 164 -12.69 -34.14 -9.41
CA MET A 164 -12.17 -34.09 -10.79
C MET A 164 -11.59 -35.46 -11.16
N PRO A 165 -12.01 -36.08 -12.28
CA PRO A 165 -11.28 -37.22 -12.82
C PRO A 165 -9.84 -36.80 -13.12
N GLN A 166 -8.88 -37.72 -12.98
CA GLN A 166 -7.45 -37.44 -13.15
C GLN A 166 -7.21 -36.55 -14.39
N PRO A 167 -6.51 -35.40 -14.25
CA PRO A 167 -6.29 -34.52 -15.38
C PRO A 167 -5.51 -35.26 -16.45
N VAL A 168 -6.12 -35.40 -17.63
CA VAL A 168 -5.48 -35.94 -18.83
C VAL A 168 -4.26 -35.07 -19.09
N HIS A 169 -3.06 -35.68 -19.07
CA HIS A 169 -1.77 -35.02 -19.14
C HIS A 169 -1.39 -34.64 -20.58
N PRO A 170 -1.44 -33.36 -21.00
CA PRO A 170 -0.85 -32.95 -22.25
C PRO A 170 0.52 -32.35 -21.91
N GLN A 171 1.61 -33.11 -22.07
CA GLN A 171 2.92 -32.45 -22.23
C GLN A 171 2.87 -31.72 -23.56
N LEU A 172 2.63 -30.41 -23.50
CA LEU A 172 2.53 -29.61 -24.71
C LEU A 172 3.94 -29.29 -25.17
N SER A 173 4.30 -29.78 -26.35
CA SER A 173 5.54 -29.36 -27.01
C SER A 173 5.51 -27.85 -27.23
N SER A 174 6.41 -27.12 -26.59
CA SER A 174 6.61 -25.69 -26.89
C SER A 174 7.22 -25.55 -28.28
N TRP A 175 6.70 -24.63 -29.08
CA TRP A 175 7.20 -24.42 -30.45
C TRP A 175 8.48 -23.56 -30.42
N PRO A 176 9.57 -23.97 -31.08
CA PRO A 176 10.75 -23.14 -31.24
C PRO A 176 10.41 -21.82 -31.93
N ILE A 177 10.96 -20.73 -31.42
CA ILE A 177 10.84 -19.40 -32.01
C ILE A 177 12.17 -19.09 -32.68
N THR A 178 12.19 -19.13 -34.01
CA THR A 178 13.40 -18.89 -34.80
C THR A 178 14.06 -17.55 -34.47
N GLY A 179 15.35 -17.60 -34.13
CA GLY A 179 16.14 -16.42 -33.78
C GLY A 179 15.78 -15.77 -32.44
N LEU A 180 15.00 -16.44 -31.58
CA LEU A 180 14.66 -15.93 -30.25
C LEU A 180 15.92 -15.68 -29.42
N ILE A 181 16.77 -16.69 -29.28
CA ILE A 181 17.99 -16.60 -28.46
C ILE A 181 18.92 -15.55 -29.06
N ASP A 182 19.16 -15.54 -30.37
CA ASP A 182 19.99 -14.53 -31.04
C ASP A 182 19.52 -13.09 -30.78
N ARG A 183 18.21 -12.87 -30.63
CA ARG A 183 17.64 -11.56 -30.31
C ARG A 183 17.83 -11.21 -28.84
N LEU A 184 17.64 -12.17 -27.94
CA LEU A 184 17.79 -11.97 -26.49
C LEU A 184 19.26 -11.79 -26.10
N SER A 185 20.19 -12.49 -26.75
CA SER A 185 21.63 -12.39 -26.50
C SER A 185 22.20 -10.98 -26.76
N ARG A 186 21.47 -10.11 -27.47
CA ARG A 186 21.83 -8.69 -27.63
C ARG A 186 21.73 -7.90 -26.33
N PHE A 187 21.00 -8.43 -25.36
CA PHE A 187 20.81 -7.86 -24.02
C PHE A 187 21.53 -8.68 -22.94
N LEU A 188 22.43 -9.59 -23.34
CA LEU A 188 23.12 -10.48 -22.42
C LEU A 188 23.96 -9.70 -21.41
N VAL A 189 23.73 -9.98 -20.13
CA VAL A 189 24.47 -9.40 -19.00
C VAL A 189 25.05 -10.49 -18.12
N HIS A 190 26.20 -10.19 -17.51
CA HIS A 190 26.80 -11.07 -16.51
C HIS A 190 26.21 -10.79 -15.13
N ILE A 191 25.65 -11.81 -14.48
CA ILE A 191 25.16 -11.70 -13.11
C ILE A 191 26.25 -12.20 -12.15
N SER A 192 26.87 -11.27 -11.43
CA SER A 192 27.69 -11.60 -10.25
C SER A 192 26.76 -11.88 -9.07
N LEU A 193 27.01 -12.93 -8.31
CA LEU A 193 26.19 -13.28 -7.15
C LEU A 193 26.88 -12.78 -5.87
N ASP A 194 26.17 -11.98 -5.08
CA ASP A 194 26.58 -11.61 -3.71
C ASP A 194 25.65 -12.32 -2.72
N HIS A 195 26.22 -12.78 -1.60
CA HIS A 195 25.51 -13.49 -0.53
C HIS A 195 25.05 -14.92 -0.86
N GLU A 196 25.97 -15.74 -1.38
CA GLU A 196 25.77 -17.18 -1.46
C GLU A 196 25.60 -17.80 -0.07
N ARG A 197 24.49 -18.50 0.14
CA ARG A 197 24.22 -19.25 1.38
C ARG A 197 23.92 -20.70 1.06
N VAL A 198 24.52 -21.59 1.85
CA VAL A 198 24.15 -23.00 1.89
C VAL A 198 23.14 -23.17 3.04
N THR A 199 21.94 -23.64 2.72
CA THR A 199 20.88 -23.92 3.71
C THR A 199 20.41 -25.37 3.59
N ASP A 200 19.93 -25.91 4.70
CA ASP A 200 19.44 -27.30 4.80
C ASP A 200 17.91 -27.39 4.65
N ASP A 201 17.17 -26.28 4.66
CA ASP A 201 15.69 -26.30 4.52
C ASP A 201 15.14 -25.00 3.92
N ILE A 202 14.25 -25.11 2.93
CA ILE A 202 13.36 -24.03 2.48
C ILE A 202 11.91 -24.53 2.51
N PRO A 203 11.04 -23.96 3.38
CA PRO A 203 9.65 -24.39 3.55
C PRO A 203 8.80 -24.41 2.27
N LEU A 204 9.17 -23.59 1.27
CA LEU A 204 8.45 -23.41 0.02
C LEU A 204 8.25 -24.71 -0.76
N PHE A 205 9.33 -25.47 -0.96
CA PHE A 205 9.28 -26.72 -1.73
C PHE A 205 8.59 -27.83 -0.96
N LYS A 206 8.70 -27.84 0.37
CA LYS A 206 8.02 -28.81 1.24
C LYS A 206 6.50 -28.74 1.10
N GLY A 207 5.94 -27.52 1.11
CA GLY A 207 4.51 -27.29 0.90
C GLY A 207 4.04 -27.69 -0.51
N LEU A 208 4.77 -27.27 -1.55
CA LEU A 208 4.41 -27.58 -2.94
C LEU A 208 4.53 -29.08 -3.27
N ARG A 209 5.55 -29.76 -2.74
CA ARG A 209 5.75 -31.20 -2.96
C ARG A 209 4.65 -32.02 -2.29
N SER A 210 4.27 -31.66 -1.07
CA SER A 210 3.13 -32.27 -0.36
C SER A 210 1.82 -32.06 -1.12
N TRP A 211 1.59 -30.86 -1.68
CA TRP A 211 0.42 -30.56 -2.50
C TRP A 211 0.36 -31.34 -3.81
N LEU A 212 1.50 -31.50 -4.51
CA LEU A 212 1.55 -32.08 -5.85
C LEU A 212 1.56 -33.60 -5.92
N PHE A 213 2.25 -34.24 -4.97
CA PHE A 213 2.61 -35.65 -5.11
C PHE A 213 1.94 -36.56 -4.08
N SER A 214 1.23 -36.02 -3.09
CA SER A 214 0.52 -36.78 -2.03
C SER A 214 1.34 -37.92 -1.38
N SER A 215 2.66 -37.90 -1.50
CA SER A 215 3.54 -38.90 -0.91
C SER A 215 3.72 -38.58 0.57
N ASP A 216 3.65 -39.60 1.43
CA ASP A 216 4.09 -39.50 2.82
C ASP A 216 5.53 -38.96 2.87
N PRO A 217 5.89 -38.13 3.86
CA PRO A 217 7.28 -37.72 4.03
C PRO A 217 8.12 -39.00 4.16
N PRO A 218 9.14 -39.21 3.31
CA PRO A 218 9.96 -40.41 3.42
C PRO A 218 10.52 -40.47 4.83
N ASP A 219 10.33 -41.65 5.43
CA ASP A 219 10.82 -42.03 6.74
C ASP A 219 12.29 -41.58 6.90
N MET A 220 12.55 -40.96 8.05
CA MET A 220 13.85 -40.58 8.63
C MET A 220 15.10 -41.13 7.90
N ALA A 221 15.54 -40.41 6.87
CA ALA A 221 16.94 -40.28 6.53
C ALA A 221 17.17 -38.81 6.16
N THR A 222 17.81 -38.09 7.08
CA THR A 222 18.40 -36.76 6.86
C THR A 222 19.43 -36.83 5.74
N ILE A 223 18.97 -36.87 4.48
CA ILE A 223 19.79 -36.38 3.37
C ILE A 223 19.64 -34.86 3.47
N THR A 224 20.56 -34.23 4.19
CA THR A 224 20.78 -32.79 4.16
C THR A 224 21.14 -32.44 2.72
N ARG A 225 20.12 -32.15 1.90
CA ARG A 225 20.32 -31.67 0.55
C ARG A 225 20.81 -30.24 0.67
N ARG A 226 22.07 -30.03 0.28
CA ARG A 226 22.66 -28.69 0.29
C ARG A 226 21.94 -27.86 -0.75
N CYS A 227 21.17 -26.90 -0.27
CA CYS A 227 20.51 -25.94 -1.13
C CYS A 227 21.38 -24.70 -1.26
N PHE A 228 21.48 -24.19 -2.48
CA PHE A 228 22.18 -22.95 -2.79
C PHE A 228 21.16 -21.85 -2.99
N LEU A 229 21.39 -20.74 -2.32
CA LEU A 229 20.57 -19.54 -2.38
C LEU A 229 21.48 -18.35 -2.66
N ALA A 230 21.16 -17.57 -3.69
CA ALA A 230 21.99 -16.45 -4.11
C ALA A 230 21.16 -15.30 -4.70
N TRP A 231 21.69 -14.08 -4.56
CA TRP A 231 21.15 -12.87 -5.15
C TRP A 231 22.20 -12.23 -6.06
N GLY A 232 21.76 -11.56 -7.12
CA GLY A 232 22.66 -10.75 -7.94
C GLY A 232 23.24 -9.59 -7.13
N ASP A 233 24.52 -9.28 -7.29
CA ASP A 233 25.25 -8.18 -6.62
C ASP A 233 24.69 -6.79 -7.01
N GLN A 234 24.21 -6.66 -8.25
CA GLN A 234 23.63 -5.41 -8.75
C GLN A 234 22.13 -5.57 -9.06
N PRO A 235 21.28 -4.63 -8.59
CA PRO A 235 19.89 -4.59 -8.99
C PRO A 235 19.72 -3.84 -10.32
N PHE A 236 18.69 -4.19 -11.08
CA PHE A 236 18.26 -3.48 -12.29
C PHE A 236 17.23 -2.41 -11.95
N LEU A 237 17.48 -1.19 -12.44
CA LEU A 237 16.61 -0.02 -12.24
C LEU A 237 15.86 0.41 -13.50
N SER A 238 16.32 -0.04 -14.67
CA SER A 238 15.81 0.34 -16.00
C SER A 238 16.44 -0.54 -17.07
N GLY A 239 15.89 -0.52 -18.28
CA GLY A 239 16.44 -1.15 -19.47
C GLY A 239 16.02 -2.60 -19.70
N GLN A 240 16.59 -3.15 -20.77
CA GLN A 240 16.41 -4.53 -21.18
C GLN A 240 17.64 -5.36 -20.83
N HIS A 241 17.43 -6.49 -20.15
CA HIS A 241 18.51 -7.34 -19.63
C HIS A 241 18.16 -8.80 -19.84
N TYR A 242 19.16 -9.60 -20.19
CA TYR A 242 19.04 -11.03 -20.40
C TYR A 242 20.17 -11.78 -19.71
N TRP A 243 19.86 -12.87 -19.03
CA TRP A 243 20.87 -13.75 -18.44
C TRP A 243 20.41 -15.20 -18.49
N GLU A 244 21.35 -16.14 -18.41
CA GLU A 244 21.09 -17.57 -18.53
C GLU A 244 21.63 -18.32 -17.31
N VAL A 245 20.92 -19.36 -16.90
CA VAL A 245 21.30 -20.22 -15.77
C VAL A 245 21.27 -21.67 -16.19
N ASP A 246 22.35 -22.40 -15.95
CA ASP A 246 22.36 -23.86 -16.09
C ASP A 246 21.57 -24.52 -14.95
N VAL A 247 20.52 -25.25 -15.30
CA VAL A 247 19.66 -25.98 -14.37
C VAL A 247 19.66 -27.50 -14.64
N ALA A 248 20.57 -28.00 -15.48
CA ALA A 248 20.60 -29.40 -15.89
C ALA A 248 20.77 -30.36 -14.72
N SER A 249 21.68 -30.05 -13.78
CA SER A 249 21.99 -30.90 -12.62
C SER A 249 21.10 -30.67 -11.41
N CYS A 250 20.21 -29.68 -11.47
CA CYS A 250 19.43 -29.24 -10.30
C CYS A 250 18.14 -30.05 -10.16
N SER A 251 17.91 -30.66 -9.01
CA SER A 251 16.67 -31.43 -8.75
C SER A 251 15.46 -30.50 -8.66
N ASN A 252 15.53 -29.50 -7.78
CA ASN A 252 14.59 -28.39 -7.66
C ASN A 252 15.33 -27.07 -7.89
N TRP A 253 14.66 -26.07 -8.45
CA TRP A 253 15.26 -24.75 -8.64
C TRP A 253 14.21 -23.65 -8.70
N VAL A 254 14.63 -22.43 -8.37
CA VAL A 254 13.88 -21.18 -8.58
C VAL A 254 14.80 -20.17 -9.21
N ILE A 255 14.32 -19.50 -10.25
CA ILE A 255 15.05 -18.43 -10.94
C ILE A 255 14.13 -17.26 -11.22
N GLY A 256 14.68 -16.06 -11.28
CA GLY A 256 13.94 -14.88 -11.73
C GLY A 256 14.39 -13.62 -11.01
N PHE A 257 13.42 -12.77 -10.68
CA PHE A 257 13.66 -11.49 -10.03
C PHE A 257 12.86 -11.32 -8.75
N CYS A 258 13.49 -10.70 -7.76
CA CYS A 258 12.85 -10.22 -6.53
C CYS A 258 13.08 -8.71 -6.40
N ASN A 259 12.15 -8.00 -5.77
CA ASN A 259 12.40 -6.63 -5.34
C ASN A 259 13.61 -6.59 -4.41
N ASP A 260 14.43 -5.55 -4.55
CA ASP A 260 15.67 -5.39 -3.79
C ASP A 260 15.49 -5.46 -2.26
N SER A 261 14.32 -5.04 -1.76
CA SER A 261 13.92 -5.13 -0.35
C SER A 261 13.87 -6.55 0.24
N TRP A 262 14.00 -7.59 -0.60
CA TRP A 262 14.04 -9.00 -0.22
C TRP A 262 15.46 -9.55 -0.06
N ALA A 263 16.50 -8.83 -0.49
CA ALA A 263 17.87 -9.27 -0.32
C ALA A 263 18.17 -9.49 1.19
N GLY A 264 18.57 -10.71 1.56
CA GLY A 264 18.98 -11.05 2.93
C GLY A 264 17.87 -11.47 3.92
N ARG A 265 16.61 -11.66 3.48
CA ARG A 265 15.55 -12.24 4.34
C ARG A 265 15.55 -13.78 4.29
N ASP A 266 15.35 -14.41 5.44
CA ASP A 266 15.31 -15.88 5.60
C ASP A 266 13.89 -16.49 5.45
N ASP A 267 12.84 -15.67 5.57
CA ASP A 267 11.44 -16.09 5.39
C ASP A 267 11.05 -16.00 3.91
N MET A 268 11.34 -17.06 3.14
CA MET A 268 10.92 -17.23 1.74
C MET A 268 9.44 -17.63 1.62
N THR A 269 8.56 -16.96 2.35
CA THR A 269 7.12 -17.08 2.09
C THR A 269 6.81 -16.33 0.80
N LEU A 270 6.17 -16.99 -0.18
CA LEU A 270 5.59 -16.36 -1.38
C LEU A 270 4.46 -15.40 -0.96
N LYS A 271 4.81 -14.31 -0.27
CA LYS A 271 3.89 -13.24 0.10
C LYS A 271 3.75 -12.29 -1.09
N ALA A 272 2.53 -11.82 -1.31
CA ALA A 272 2.13 -11.14 -2.53
C ALA A 272 2.92 -9.84 -2.78
N GLY A 273 3.47 -9.73 -4.00
CA GLY A 273 4.00 -8.49 -4.58
C GLY A 273 5.52 -8.45 -4.72
N GLY A 274 6.02 -8.21 -5.94
CA GLY A 274 7.45 -7.94 -6.19
C GLY A 274 8.35 -9.16 -6.39
N MET A 275 7.78 -10.31 -6.75
CA MET A 275 8.52 -11.52 -7.11
C MET A 275 8.04 -12.06 -8.45
N PHE A 276 8.97 -12.22 -9.38
CA PHE A 276 8.75 -12.73 -10.74
C PHE A 276 9.64 -13.95 -10.93
N LEU A 277 9.15 -15.10 -10.47
CA LEU A 277 9.94 -16.32 -10.31
C LEU A 277 9.34 -17.46 -11.13
N LEU A 278 10.22 -18.25 -11.74
CA LEU A 278 9.93 -19.56 -12.31
C LEU A 278 10.52 -20.63 -11.39
N LEU A 279 9.71 -21.60 -11.00
CA LEU A 279 10.06 -22.67 -10.09
C LEU A 279 9.94 -24.01 -10.80
N CYS A 280 10.87 -24.92 -10.55
CA CYS A 280 10.77 -26.31 -10.96
C CYS A 280 10.76 -27.22 -9.73
N VAL A 281 9.70 -28.00 -9.58
CA VAL A 281 9.55 -28.99 -8.50
C VAL A 281 9.62 -30.38 -9.10
N LYS A 282 10.60 -31.17 -8.66
CA LYS A 282 10.79 -32.57 -9.00
C LYS A 282 10.02 -33.48 -8.03
N GLY A 283 9.06 -34.21 -8.58
CA GLY A 283 8.48 -35.41 -7.97
C GLY A 283 9.30 -36.66 -8.30
N ASP A 284 8.76 -37.83 -7.98
CA ASP A 284 9.51 -39.09 -8.09
C ASP A 284 9.89 -39.42 -9.55
N ASP A 285 8.98 -39.19 -10.49
CA ASP A 285 9.22 -39.47 -11.92
C ASP A 285 9.14 -38.24 -12.84
N ARG A 286 8.77 -37.06 -12.33
CA ARG A 286 8.39 -35.90 -13.16
C ARG A 286 8.77 -34.57 -12.55
N CYS A 287 8.94 -33.55 -13.39
CA CYS A 287 9.11 -32.16 -12.96
C CYS A 287 7.93 -31.31 -13.40
N ILE A 288 7.45 -30.44 -12.52
CA ILE A 288 6.36 -29.50 -12.81
C ILE A 288 6.88 -28.08 -12.59
N LEU A 289 6.57 -27.20 -13.54
CA LEU A 289 6.95 -25.79 -13.50
C LEU A 289 5.84 -24.94 -12.92
N PHE A 290 6.19 -23.94 -12.11
CA PHE A 290 5.26 -22.97 -11.51
C PHE A 290 5.80 -21.56 -11.68
N THR A 291 4.90 -20.58 -11.67
CA THR A 291 5.24 -19.17 -11.56
C THR A 291 4.80 -18.62 -10.21
N SER A 292 5.47 -17.60 -9.68
CA SER A 292 5.10 -16.92 -8.42
C SER A 292 3.77 -16.15 -8.47
N SER A 293 3.00 -16.22 -9.56
CA SER A 293 1.67 -15.62 -9.67
C SER A 293 0.66 -16.34 -8.78
N SER A 294 -0.26 -15.58 -8.18
CA SER A 294 -1.40 -16.14 -7.44
C SER A 294 -2.64 -16.19 -8.34
N PRO A 295 -3.29 -17.36 -8.51
CA PRO A 295 -2.99 -18.67 -7.92
C PRO A 295 -1.78 -19.35 -8.58
N LEU A 296 -1.04 -20.19 -7.81
CA LEU A 296 0.06 -21.01 -8.32
C LEU A 296 -0.49 -22.09 -9.25
N LEU A 297 -0.43 -21.87 -10.56
CA LEU A 297 -0.89 -22.82 -11.56
C LEU A 297 0.31 -23.56 -12.18
N PRO A 298 0.19 -24.89 -12.39
CA PRO A 298 1.24 -25.66 -13.07
C PRO A 298 1.33 -25.31 -14.55
N HIS A 299 2.56 -25.19 -15.06
CA HIS A 299 2.85 -25.12 -16.48
C HIS A 299 3.16 -26.53 -17.01
N TYR A 300 2.39 -26.98 -18.00
CA TYR A 300 2.54 -28.30 -18.64
C TYR A 300 3.48 -28.25 -19.86
N VAL A 301 4.64 -27.63 -19.68
CA VAL A 301 5.71 -27.55 -20.69
C VAL A 301 6.80 -28.56 -20.33
N GLU A 302 7.51 -29.08 -21.32
CA GLU A 302 8.69 -29.93 -21.08
C GLU A 302 9.73 -29.21 -20.22
N ARG A 303 10.38 -29.97 -19.34
CA ARG A 303 11.43 -29.44 -18.46
C ARG A 303 12.59 -28.98 -19.34
N PRO A 304 13.07 -27.73 -19.18
CA PRO A 304 14.27 -27.28 -19.87
C PRO A 304 15.47 -28.17 -19.56
N VAL A 305 16.14 -28.63 -20.61
CA VAL A 305 17.38 -29.41 -20.52
C VAL A 305 18.55 -28.45 -20.77
N GLY A 306 19.37 -28.20 -19.74
CA GLY A 306 20.46 -27.23 -19.82
C GLY A 306 20.07 -25.87 -19.25
N HIS A 307 20.11 -24.84 -20.09
CA HIS A 307 19.99 -23.45 -19.64
C HIS A 307 18.55 -22.94 -19.71
N VAL A 308 18.16 -22.18 -18.69
CA VAL A 308 16.97 -21.32 -18.73
C VAL A 308 17.41 -19.88 -18.82
N GLY A 309 16.91 -19.19 -19.84
CA GLY A 309 17.13 -17.77 -20.03
C GLY A 309 16.04 -16.94 -19.34
N VAL A 310 16.45 -15.84 -18.73
CA VAL A 310 15.58 -14.89 -18.05
C VAL A 310 15.76 -13.52 -18.68
N PHE A 311 14.69 -13.00 -19.28
CA PHE A 311 14.66 -11.69 -19.92
C PHE A 311 13.81 -10.71 -19.12
N LEU A 312 14.32 -9.49 -18.94
CA LEU A 312 13.65 -8.36 -18.31
C LEU A 312 13.55 -7.22 -19.32
N ASP A 313 12.35 -6.68 -19.49
CA ASP A 313 12.11 -5.36 -20.09
C ASP A 313 11.48 -4.48 -19.02
N TYR A 314 12.31 -3.65 -18.39
CA TYR A 314 11.90 -2.88 -17.22
C TYR A 314 10.81 -1.86 -17.57
N GLU A 315 11.01 -1.13 -18.67
CA GLU A 315 10.10 -0.07 -19.14
C GLU A 315 8.75 -0.64 -19.59
N CYS A 316 8.74 -1.81 -20.24
CA CYS A 316 7.50 -2.44 -20.70
C CYS A 316 6.82 -3.32 -19.64
N GLY A 317 7.43 -3.51 -18.47
CA GLY A 317 6.83 -4.32 -17.41
C GLY A 317 6.83 -5.81 -17.74
N VAL A 318 7.85 -6.34 -18.42
CA VAL A 318 7.88 -7.74 -18.88
C VAL A 318 9.02 -8.51 -18.24
N VAL A 319 8.71 -9.72 -17.76
CA VAL A 319 9.70 -10.73 -17.38
C VAL A 319 9.38 -12.04 -18.10
N SER A 320 10.29 -12.53 -18.92
CA SER A 320 10.11 -13.73 -19.74
C SER A 320 11.12 -14.81 -19.39
N PHE A 321 10.67 -16.06 -19.39
CA PHE A 321 11.51 -17.24 -19.18
C PHE A 321 11.52 -18.08 -20.45
N VAL A 322 12.71 -18.46 -20.91
CA VAL A 322 12.91 -19.19 -22.16
C VAL A 322 13.73 -20.44 -21.94
N ASN A 323 13.38 -21.51 -22.65
CA ASN A 323 14.22 -22.68 -22.77
C ASN A 323 15.25 -22.39 -23.87
N VAL A 324 16.53 -22.32 -23.50
CA VAL A 324 17.60 -21.91 -24.42
C VAL A 324 17.84 -22.99 -25.48
N ALA A 325 17.84 -24.26 -25.08
CA ALA A 325 18.11 -25.39 -25.97
C ALA A 325 17.04 -25.50 -27.08
N ASP A 326 15.76 -25.37 -26.69
CA ASP A 326 14.63 -25.49 -27.63
C ASP A 326 14.28 -24.15 -28.30
N SER A 327 14.98 -23.07 -27.94
CA SER A 327 14.67 -21.71 -28.38
C SER A 327 13.18 -21.37 -28.23
N SER A 328 12.58 -21.75 -27.11
CA SER A 328 11.14 -21.67 -26.89
C SER A 328 10.79 -20.84 -25.65
N LEU A 329 9.59 -20.27 -25.64
CA LEU A 329 9.07 -19.54 -24.49
C LEU A 329 8.48 -20.52 -23.47
N ILE A 330 8.93 -20.44 -22.22
CA ILE A 330 8.34 -21.19 -21.10
C ILE A 330 7.12 -20.41 -20.59
N CYS A 331 7.33 -19.16 -20.18
CA CYS A 331 6.25 -18.28 -19.71
C CYS A 331 6.68 -16.81 -19.73
N SER A 332 5.74 -15.90 -19.50
CA SER A 332 6.02 -14.47 -19.34
C SER A 332 5.05 -13.82 -18.35
N PHE A 333 5.60 -12.99 -17.48
CA PHE A 333 4.85 -12.00 -16.73
C PHE A 333 4.71 -10.74 -17.60
N LEU A 334 3.49 -10.30 -17.83
CA LEU A 334 3.17 -9.15 -18.69
C LEU A 334 2.54 -8.02 -17.88
N SER A 335 2.76 -6.78 -18.31
CA SER A 335 2.15 -5.57 -17.71
C SER A 335 2.45 -5.42 -16.21
N CYS A 336 3.64 -5.82 -15.78
CA CYS A 336 4.10 -5.74 -14.40
C CYS A 336 4.35 -4.28 -14.02
N SER A 337 3.95 -3.91 -12.79
CA SER A 337 4.34 -2.62 -12.20
C SER A 337 5.55 -2.81 -11.30
N PHE A 338 6.74 -2.41 -11.77
CA PHE A 338 7.96 -2.44 -10.98
C PHE A 338 8.03 -1.19 -10.11
N SER A 339 7.70 -1.34 -8.82
CA SER A 339 7.72 -0.24 -7.83
C SER A 339 9.06 -0.05 -7.14
N SER A 340 10.04 -0.92 -7.42
CA SER A 340 11.39 -0.91 -6.84
C SER A 340 12.39 -1.62 -7.77
N PRO A 341 13.70 -1.39 -7.60
CA PRO A 341 14.72 -2.12 -8.34
C PRO A 341 14.59 -3.64 -8.20
N LEU A 342 14.88 -4.36 -9.28
CA LEU A 342 14.76 -5.81 -9.37
C LEU A 342 16.14 -6.45 -9.29
N ARG A 343 16.32 -7.37 -8.34
CA ARG A 343 17.56 -8.12 -8.16
C ARG A 343 17.39 -9.54 -8.69
N PRO A 344 18.34 -10.06 -9.47
CA PRO A 344 18.38 -11.48 -9.83
C PRO A 344 18.31 -12.35 -8.59
N PHE A 345 17.58 -13.44 -8.70
CA PHE A 345 17.39 -14.40 -7.62
C PHE A 345 17.56 -15.81 -8.16
N LEU A 346 18.35 -16.62 -7.43
CA LEU A 346 18.61 -18.01 -7.75
C LEU A 346 18.48 -18.86 -6.49
N TYR A 347 17.76 -19.96 -6.62
CA TYR A 347 17.77 -21.08 -5.70
C TYR A 347 17.96 -22.38 -6.47
N SER A 348 18.79 -23.29 -5.97
CA SER A 348 18.96 -24.62 -6.55
C SER A 348 19.23 -25.67 -5.48
N GLU A 349 18.65 -26.85 -5.68
CA GLU A 349 18.86 -28.03 -4.86
C GLU A 349 19.55 -29.10 -5.69
N TYR A 350 20.75 -29.50 -5.30
CA TYR A 350 21.49 -30.58 -5.97
C TYR A 350 21.07 -31.95 -5.41
N PRO A 351 21.07 -33.01 -6.24
CA PRO A 351 20.62 -34.35 -5.86
C PRO A 351 21.42 -34.99 -4.73
#